data_AF-A0A8T4CID4-F1
#
_entry.id   AF-A0A8T4CID4-F1
#
_cell.length_a   1.000
_cell.length_b   1.000
_cell.length_c   1.000
_cell.angle_alpha   90.00
_cell.angle_beta   90.00
_cell.angle_gamma   90.00
#
_symmetry.space_group_name_H-M   'P 1'
#
loop_
_entity.id
_entity.type
_entity.pdbx_description
1 polymer ?
#
loop_
_entity_poly.entity_id
_entity_poly.type
_entity_poly.pdbx_seq_one_letter_code
_entity_poly.pdbx_strand_id
1 'polypeptide(L)'
;MLAESYLSKAKENLRIAEIAFEEGCYNASVNRAYYAMLQAAIAALLNGGIEPKLGKGIDHGWIQSRFSADKESHKTEVRLGGEHNGAIRDTAIT
;
A
#
# COMPACT_ATOMS: atom_id res chain seq x y z
N MET A 1 -2.35 -15.00 14.55
CA MET A 1 -3.82 -15.02 14.71
C MET A 1 -4.50 -13.73 14.26
N LEU A 2 -4.00 -12.54 14.63
CA LEU A 2 -4.63 -11.26 14.24
C LEU A 2 -4.51 -10.94 12.73
N ALA A 3 -3.32 -11.11 12.13
CA ALA A 3 -3.10 -10.89 10.69
C ALA A 3 -4.05 -11.74 9.83
N GLU A 4 -4.15 -13.04 10.14
CA GLU A 4 -5.07 -13.97 9.47
C GLU A 4 -6.54 -13.56 9.61
N SER A 5 -6.95 -13.03 10.77
CA SER A 5 -8.33 -12.53 10.95
C SER A 5 -8.62 -11.34 10.04
N TYR A 6 -7.69 -10.39 9.90
CA TYR A 6 -7.82 -9.27 8.98
C TYR A 6 -7.80 -9.72 7.51
N LEU A 7 -6.92 -10.66 7.16
CA LEU A 7 -6.85 -11.20 5.79
C LEU A 7 -8.14 -11.94 5.42
N SER A 8 -8.71 -12.72 6.33
CA SER A 8 -9.98 -13.42 6.11
C SER A 8 -11.12 -12.43 5.85
N LYS A 9 -11.26 -11.40 6.70
CA LYS A 9 -12.25 -10.34 6.52
C LYS A 9 -12.04 -9.54 5.23
N ALA A 10 -10.78 -9.32 4.84
CA ALA A 10 -10.46 -8.64 3.59
C ALA A 10 -10.98 -9.43 2.37
N LYS A 11 -10.73 -10.76 2.36
CA LYS A 11 -11.22 -11.66 1.31
C LYS A 11 -12.75 -11.70 1.25
N GLU A 12 -13.41 -11.74 2.41
CA GLU A 12 -14.87 -11.68 2.48
C GLU A 12 -15.42 -10.38 1.91
N ASN A 13 -14.87 -9.23 2.31
CA ASN A 13 -15.29 -7.93 1.77
C ASN A 13 -15.04 -7.82 0.27
N LEU A 14 -13.93 -8.36 -0.26
CA LEU A 14 -13.68 -8.39 -1.70
C LEU A 14 -14.74 -9.19 -2.44
N ARG A 15 -15.06 -10.40 -1.95
CA ARG A 15 -16.12 -11.24 -2.53
C ARG A 15 -17.47 -10.53 -2.55
N ILE A 16 -17.83 -9.81 -1.49
CA ILE A 16 -19.08 -9.04 -1.44
C ILE A 16 -19.02 -7.84 -2.39
N ALA A 17 -17.86 -7.21 -2.56
CA ALA A 17 -17.69 -6.10 -3.50
C ALA A 17 -17.92 -6.56 -4.95
N GLU A 18 -17.43 -7.75 -5.32
CA GLU A 18 -17.62 -8.37 -6.63
C GLU A 18 -19.10 -8.68 -6.88
N ILE A 19 -19.77 -9.37 -5.94
CA ILE A 19 -21.20 -9.66 -6.03
C ILE A 19 -22.02 -8.35 -6.17
N ALA A 20 -21.72 -7.35 -5.34
CA ALA A 20 -22.42 -6.07 -5.41
C ALA A 20 -22.18 -5.31 -6.72
N PHE A 21 -21.02 -5.50 -7.36
CA PHE A 21 -20.73 -4.91 -8.66
C PHE A 21 -21.55 -5.57 -9.76
N GLU A 22 -21.59 -6.91 -9.77
CA GLU A 22 -22.37 -7.71 -10.72
C GLU A 22 -23.88 -7.38 -10.64
N GLU A 23 -24.39 -7.12 -9.44
CA GLU A 23 -25.79 -6.75 -9.19
C GLU A 23 -26.07 -5.24 -9.37
N GLY A 24 -25.11 -4.44 -9.87
CA GLY A 24 -25.29 -3.00 -10.08
C GLY A 24 -25.39 -2.15 -8.80
N CYS A 25 -25.09 -2.73 -7.63
CA CYS A 25 -25.09 -2.08 -6.33
C CYS A 25 -23.76 -1.33 -6.07
N TYR A 26 -23.41 -0.37 -6.93
CA TYR A 26 -22.07 0.24 -6.96
C TYR A 26 -21.63 0.91 -5.65
N ASN A 27 -22.54 1.61 -4.95
CA ASN A 27 -22.21 2.23 -3.66
C ASN A 27 -21.77 1.18 -2.61
N ALA A 28 -22.46 0.03 -2.58
CA ALA A 28 -22.11 -1.07 -1.70
C ALA A 28 -20.80 -1.74 -2.15
N SER A 29 -20.61 -1.91 -3.47
CA SER A 29 -19.38 -2.47 -4.04
C SER A 29 -18.15 -1.66 -3.63
N VAL A 30 -18.17 -0.34 -3.87
CA VAL A 30 -17.04 0.55 -3.54
C VAL A 30 -16.77 0.58 -2.03
N ASN A 31 -17.81 0.62 -1.20
CA ASN A 31 -17.65 0.57 0.25
C ASN A 31 -16.93 -0.71 0.70
N ARG A 32 -17.32 -1.86 0.16
CA ARG A 32 -16.74 -3.16 0.49
C ARG A 32 -15.32 -3.30 -0.04
N ALA A 33 -15.05 -2.84 -1.27
CA ALA A 33 -13.70 -2.82 -1.84
C ALA A 33 -12.73 -1.98 -1.00
N TYR A 34 -13.18 -0.81 -0.50
CA TYR A 34 -12.38 0.03 0.39
C TYR A 34 -12.00 -0.71 1.68
N TYR A 35 -12.96 -1.33 2.36
CA TYR A 35 -12.68 -2.08 3.59
C TYR A 35 -11.84 -3.34 3.35
N ALA A 36 -11.99 -4.00 2.21
CA ALA A 36 -11.13 -5.12 1.82
C ALA A 36 -9.67 -4.67 1.73
N MET A 37 -9.39 -3.58 1.01
CA MET A 37 -8.05 -3.02 0.88
C MET A 37 -7.47 -2.58 2.23
N LEU A 38 -8.26 -1.90 3.06
CA LEU A 38 -7.83 -1.48 4.40
C LEU A 38 -7.42 -2.66 5.28
N GLN A 39 -8.24 -3.71 5.32
CA GLN A 39 -7.98 -4.89 6.14
C GLN A 39 -6.80 -5.71 5.59
N ALA A 40 -6.64 -5.79 4.27
CA ALA A 40 -5.47 -6.41 3.66
C ALA A 40 -4.17 -5.66 4.00
N ALA A 41 -4.20 -4.32 3.99
CA ALA A 41 -3.05 -3.51 4.40
C ALA A 41 -2.70 -3.72 5.87
N ILE A 42 -3.68 -3.78 6.77
CA ILE A 42 -3.46 -4.11 8.19
C ILE A 42 -2.84 -5.51 8.33
N ALA A 43 -3.35 -6.51 7.61
CA ALA A 43 -2.80 -7.86 7.64
C ALA A 43 -1.34 -7.89 7.17
N ALA A 44 -1.01 -7.16 6.10
CA ALA A 44 0.35 -7.05 5.58
C ALA A 44 1.31 -6.39 6.59
N LEU A 45 0.89 -5.28 7.22
CA LEU A 45 1.68 -4.61 8.26
C LEU A 45 1.95 -5.53 9.46
N LEU A 46 0.91 -6.21 9.95
CA LEU A 46 1.04 -7.16 11.06
C LEU A 46 1.97 -8.34 10.70
N ASN A 47 1.91 -8.84 9.47
CA ASN A 47 2.81 -9.89 9.00
C ASN A 47 4.26 -9.42 8.89
N GLY A 48 4.48 -8.14 8.60
CA GLY A 48 5.78 -7.47 8.64
C GLY A 48 6.25 -7.08 10.04
N GLY A 49 5.54 -7.47 11.11
CA GLY A 49 5.87 -7.13 12.50
C GLY A 49 5.59 -5.67 12.88
N ILE A 50 4.86 -4.93 12.04
CA ILE A 50 4.48 -3.54 12.29
C ILE A 50 3.08 -3.53 12.86
N GLU A 51 2.98 -3.19 14.15
CA GLU A 51 1.68 -3.02 14.81
C GLU A 51 1.02 -1.71 14.36
N PRO A 52 -0.15 -1.76 13.70
CA PRO A 52 -0.90 -0.56 13.40
C PRO A 52 -1.33 0.10 14.72
N LYS A 53 -1.28 1.44 14.79
CA LYS A 53 -1.85 2.18 15.92
C LYS A 53 -3.37 2.13 15.84
N LEU A 54 -3.95 1.04 16.36
CA LEU A 54 -5.39 0.82 16.47
C LEU A 54 -5.94 1.61 17.69
N GLY A 55 -6.05 2.94 17.57
CA GLY A 55 -6.67 3.81 18.58
C GLY A 55 -8.20 3.79 18.55
N LYS A 56 -8.87 4.82 19.10
CA LYS A 56 -10.36 4.99 19.13
C LYS A 56 -11.04 4.94 17.75
N GLY A 57 -10.26 4.96 16.68
CA GLY A 57 -10.65 4.60 15.34
C GLY A 57 -9.38 4.15 14.61
N ILE A 58 -9.54 3.29 13.62
CA ILE A 58 -8.47 3.05 12.66
C ILE A 58 -8.21 4.38 11.95
N ASP A 59 -7.00 4.94 12.11
CA ASP A 59 -6.61 6.12 11.35
C ASP A 59 -6.35 5.69 9.89
N HIS A 60 -7.38 5.87 9.07
CA HIS A 60 -7.35 5.53 7.65
C HIS A 60 -6.26 6.31 6.89
N GLY A 61 -5.97 7.55 7.29
CA GLY A 61 -4.95 8.37 6.67
C GLY A 61 -3.54 7.85 6.98
N TRP A 62 -3.30 7.46 8.24
CA TRP A 62 -2.03 6.84 8.63
C TRP A 62 -1.76 5.52 7.89
N ILE A 63 -2.78 4.66 7.75
CA ILE A 63 -2.62 3.39 7.04
C ILE A 63 -2.30 3.61 5.57
N GLN A 64 -2.97 4.54 4.89
CA GLN A 64 -2.69 4.87 3.50
C GLN A 64 -1.25 5.38 3.30
N SER A 65 -0.79 6.28 4.17
CA SER A 65 0.58 6.81 4.12
C SER A 65 1.62 5.71 4.37
N ARG A 66 1.42 4.85 5.38
CA ARG A 66 2.41 3.82 5.73
C ARG A 66 2.48 2.69 4.72
N PHE A 67 1.34 2.23 4.19
CA PHE A 67 1.31 1.19 3.16
C PHE A 67 1.99 1.65 1.86
N SER A 68 1.84 2.93 1.51
CA SER A 68 2.51 3.51 0.34
C SER A 68 4.03 3.61 0.56
N ALA A 69 4.48 3.97 1.77
CA ALA A 69 5.89 4.04 2.11
C ALA A 69 6.58 2.67 2.18
N ASP A 70 5.88 1.62 2.62
CA ASP A 70 6.47 0.28 2.76
C ASP A 70 6.81 -0.37 1.40
N LYS A 71 6.09 0.00 0.34
CA LYS A 71 6.40 -0.40 -1.04
C LYS A 71 7.72 0.20 -1.55
N GLU A 72 8.18 1.32 -0.98
CA GLU A 72 9.41 2.01 -1.42
C GLU A 72 10.67 1.37 -0.82
N SER A 73 10.57 0.83 0.41
CA SER A 73 11.70 0.16 1.08
C SER A 73 12.09 -1.19 0.47
N HIS A 74 11.23 -1.79 -0.36
CA HIS A 74 11.56 -3.00 -1.14
C HIS A 74 12.04 -2.69 -2.57
N LYS A 75 12.14 -1.41 -2.95
CA LYS A 75 12.59 -0.99 -4.29
C LYS A 75 14.04 -0.50 -4.31
N THR A 76 14.69 -0.39 -3.16
CA THR A 76 15.97 0.33 -3.01
C THR A 76 17.24 -0.53 -3.00
N GLU A 77 17.17 -1.83 -3.35
CA GLU A 77 18.37 -2.68 -3.50
C GLU A 77 18.78 -3.01 -4.94
N VAL A 78 18.28 -2.30 -5.96
CA VAL A 78 18.84 -2.44 -7.33
C VAL A 78 18.97 -1.08 -8.02
N ARG A 79 19.97 -0.29 -7.63
CA ARG A 79 20.72 0.57 -8.57
C ARG A 79 21.97 1.18 -7.91
N LEU A 80 23.05 0.41 -7.86
CA LEU A 80 24.40 0.97 -7.89
C LEU A 80 25.12 0.36 -9.10
N GLY A 81 25.27 1.15 -10.17
CA GLY A 81 26.07 0.77 -11.33
C GLY A 81 25.76 1.58 -12.58
N GLY A 82 26.60 2.58 -12.86
CA GLY A 82 26.65 3.37 -14.09
C GLY A 82 25.80 4.64 -14.02
N GLU A 83 26.32 5.86 -14.24
CA GLU A 83 27.40 6.23 -15.14
C GLU A 83 28.16 7.45 -14.59
N HIS A 84 29.49 7.38 -14.69
CA HIS A 84 30.41 8.50 -14.49
C HIS A 84 30.28 9.45 -15.68
N ASN A 85 29.88 10.71 -15.46
CA ASN A 85 30.25 11.79 -16.38
C ASN A 85 30.57 13.05 -15.58
N GLY A 86 31.85 13.40 -15.54
CA GLY A 86 32.36 14.57 -14.85
C GLY A 86 33.71 15.01 -15.40
N ALA A 87 33.75 16.27 -15.84
CA ALA A 87 34.87 17.03 -16.41
C ALA A 87 35.15 16.73 -17.90
N ILE A 88 35.27 17.71 -18.80
CA ILE A 88 36.26 18.81 -18.74
C ILE A 88 35.74 20.13 -19.36
N ARG A 89 35.87 21.18 -18.55
CA ARG A 89 36.14 22.64 -18.73
C ARG A 89 36.14 23.33 -20.12
N ASP A 90 35.51 24.51 -20.10
CA ASP A 90 35.84 25.81 -20.73
C ASP A 90 36.94 25.87 -21.79
N THR A 91 36.61 26.46 -22.96
CA THR A 91 37.31 27.62 -23.54
C THR A 91 36.47 28.24 -24.68
N ALA A 92 36.04 29.49 -24.53
CA ALA A 92 35.75 30.37 -25.64
C ALA A 92 36.24 31.78 -25.27
N ILE A 93 37.46 32.09 -25.69
CA ILE A 93 37.99 33.46 -25.77
C ILE A 93 37.56 34.03 -27.13
N THR A 94 37.22 35.32 -27.11
CA THR A 94 36.90 36.21 -28.24
C THR A 94 37.85 36.09 -29.43
#